data_AF-A0A4Y2AE99-F1
#
_entry.id   AF-A0A4Y2AE99-F1
#
_cell.length_a   1.000
_cell.length_b   1.000
_cell.length_c   1.000
_cell.angle_alpha   90.00
_cell.angle_beta   90.00
_cell.angle_gamma   90.00
#
_symmetry.space_group_name_H-M   'P 1'
#
loop_
_entity.id
_entity.type
_entity.pdbx_description
1 polymer ?
#
loop_
_entity_poly.entity_id
_entity_poly.type
_entity_poly.pdbx_seq_one_letter_code
_entity_poly.pdbx_strand_id
1 'polypeptide(L)'
;MPKRRKGANLSRRTTNSTVMPDIRARRSGEQIQQNNTDVRASMAQLRESLSKEARDERNQQRQLERRETRRFIVNRRRGIDQQRQQLLRAFTSDSFLRLAFQYEPDVEYYAHSKVVIGSLDKECPHCHALKFKNEPVGMCCSSGKVQLTEIETPPEPLHGLLIGTDPDSSLFLKSIRTFNSCFQMTSFGATEIVNNIAANG
;
A
#
# COMPACT_ATOMS: atom_id res chain seq x y z
N MET A 1 -42.03 -21.39 1.70
CA MET A 1 -40.56 -21.50 1.79
C MET A 1 -39.99 -21.90 0.43
N PRO A 2 -39.02 -21.19 -0.15
CA PRO A 2 -38.43 -21.58 -1.43
C PRO A 2 -37.61 -22.86 -1.27
N LYS A 3 -37.85 -23.86 -2.13
CA LYS A 3 -37.07 -25.11 -2.14
C LYS A 3 -35.58 -24.77 -2.38
N ARG A 4 -34.70 -25.24 -1.48
CA ARG A 4 -33.24 -25.21 -1.69
C ARG A 4 -32.93 -25.84 -3.05
N ARG A 5 -32.42 -25.05 -3.99
CA ARG A 5 -31.82 -25.57 -5.24
C ARG A 5 -30.67 -26.49 -4.82
N LYS A 6 -30.69 -27.77 -5.25
CA LYS A 6 -29.54 -28.67 -5.13
C LYS A 6 -28.33 -27.92 -5.68
N GLY A 7 -27.31 -27.72 -4.85
CA GLY A 7 -26.11 -26.98 -5.22
C GLY A 7 -25.52 -27.56 -6.51
N ALA A 8 -25.24 -26.70 -7.47
CA ALA A 8 -24.42 -27.09 -8.60
C ALA A 8 -23.07 -27.59 -8.06
N ASN A 9 -22.64 -28.78 -8.49
CA ASN A 9 -21.35 -29.36 -8.10
C ASN A 9 -20.21 -28.56 -8.75
N LEU A 10 -19.92 -27.37 -8.22
CA LEU A 10 -18.86 -26.45 -8.68
C LEU A 10 -17.46 -27.04 -8.50
N SER A 11 -17.29 -28.05 -7.62
CA SER A 11 -16.02 -28.77 -7.43
C SER A 11 -15.79 -29.93 -8.40
N ARG A 12 -16.77 -30.31 -9.24
CA ARG A 12 -16.60 -31.44 -10.16
C ARG A 12 -15.87 -30.98 -11.43
N ARG A 13 -14.53 -30.95 -11.37
CA ARG A 13 -13.69 -30.80 -12.57
C ARG A 13 -13.91 -32.00 -13.47
N THR A 14 -14.47 -31.76 -14.66
CA THR A 14 -14.57 -32.77 -15.71
C THR A 14 -13.22 -32.92 -16.38
N THR A 15 -12.90 -34.12 -16.86
CA THR A 15 -11.69 -34.39 -17.65
C THR A 15 -11.53 -33.38 -18.80
N ASN A 16 -12.63 -33.04 -19.47
CA ASN A 16 -12.66 -32.01 -20.52
C ASN A 16 -12.29 -30.61 -20.01
N SER A 17 -12.75 -30.21 -18.81
CA SER A 17 -12.39 -28.90 -18.25
C SER A 17 -10.90 -28.77 -17.92
N THR A 18 -10.24 -29.88 -17.61
CA THR A 18 -8.80 -29.93 -17.29
C THR A 18 -7.93 -29.99 -18.54
N VAL A 19 -8.36 -30.72 -19.59
CA VAL A 19 -7.54 -31.01 -20.77
C VAL A 19 -7.70 -29.95 -21.89
N MET A 20 -8.85 -29.29 -21.99
CA MET A 20 -9.12 -28.29 -23.05
C MET A 20 -8.22 -27.04 -23.04
N PRO A 21 -7.70 -26.54 -21.89
CA PRO A 21 -6.70 -25.47 -21.86
C PRO A 21 -5.37 -25.89 -22.51
N ASP A 22 -4.86 -27.09 -22.17
CA ASP A 22 -3.60 -27.62 -22.73
C ASP A 22 -3.73 -27.87 -24.24
N ILE A 23 -4.86 -28.42 -24.68
CA ILE A 23 -5.16 -28.59 -26.12
C ILE A 23 -5.22 -27.22 -26.82
N ARG A 24 -5.78 -26.19 -26.18
CA ARG A 24 -5.83 -24.82 -26.75
C ARG A 24 -4.45 -24.18 -26.83
N ALA A 25 -3.59 -24.41 -25.84
CA ALA A 25 -2.23 -23.88 -25.80
C ALA A 25 -1.31 -24.48 -26.88
N ARG A 26 -1.59 -25.71 -27.35
CA ARG A 26 -0.83 -26.41 -28.40
C ARG A 26 -1.23 -26.06 -29.83
N ARG A 27 -2.23 -25.19 -30.05
CA ARG A 27 -2.72 -24.85 -31.41
C ARG A 27 -1.78 -23.89 -32.11
N SER A 28 -1.56 -24.11 -33.41
CA SER A 28 -0.89 -23.13 -34.27
C SER A 28 -1.78 -21.90 -34.51
N GLY A 29 -1.17 -20.76 -34.89
CA GLY A 29 -1.92 -19.54 -35.24
C GLY A 29 -2.97 -19.77 -36.35
N GLU A 30 -2.64 -20.59 -37.34
CA GLU A 30 -3.54 -20.96 -38.44
C GLU A 30 -4.73 -21.80 -37.96
N GLN A 31 -4.49 -22.79 -37.08
CA GLN A 31 -5.57 -23.57 -36.46
C GLN A 31 -6.48 -22.71 -35.58
N ILE A 32 -5.94 -21.69 -34.91
CA ILE A 32 -6.75 -20.73 -34.15
C ILE A 32 -7.62 -19.90 -35.11
N GLN A 33 -7.04 -19.43 -36.21
CA GLN A 33 -7.75 -18.65 -37.23
C GLN A 33 -8.91 -19.46 -37.82
N GLN A 34 -8.65 -20.69 -38.25
CA GLN A 34 -9.66 -21.61 -38.80
C GLN A 34 -10.78 -21.92 -37.81
N ASN A 35 -10.44 -22.27 -36.56
CA ASN A 35 -11.47 -22.49 -35.52
C ASN A 35 -12.33 -21.25 -35.29
N ASN A 36 -11.73 -20.05 -35.31
CA ASN A 36 -12.48 -18.80 -35.14
C ASN A 36 -13.39 -18.52 -36.35
N THR A 37 -12.96 -18.83 -37.58
CA THR A 37 -13.81 -18.69 -38.78
C THR A 37 -14.97 -19.67 -38.75
N ASP A 38 -14.73 -20.91 -38.35
CA ASP A 38 -15.77 -21.96 -38.28
C ASP A 38 -16.82 -21.62 -37.23
N VAL A 39 -16.39 -21.16 -36.05
CA VAL A 39 -17.32 -20.70 -35.00
C VAL A 39 -18.15 -19.50 -35.46
N ARG A 40 -17.55 -18.54 -36.19
CA ARG A 40 -18.31 -17.39 -36.76
C ARG A 40 -19.32 -17.86 -37.80
N ALA A 41 -18.94 -18.75 -38.71
CA ALA A 41 -19.80 -19.28 -39.76
C ALA A 41 -20.97 -20.08 -39.17
N SER A 42 -20.70 -20.98 -38.22
CA SER A 42 -21.72 -21.73 -37.49
C SER A 42 -22.67 -20.81 -36.72
N MET A 43 -22.15 -19.78 -36.06
CA MET A 43 -22.97 -18.80 -35.34
C MET A 43 -23.80 -17.92 -36.29
N ALA A 44 -23.32 -17.64 -37.50
CA ALA A 44 -24.06 -16.92 -38.53
C ALA A 44 -25.22 -17.77 -39.09
N GLN A 45 -24.97 -19.05 -39.39
CA GLN A 45 -26.01 -19.99 -39.81
C GLN A 45 -27.09 -20.17 -38.73
N LEU A 46 -26.68 -20.30 -37.46
CA LEU A 46 -27.61 -20.36 -36.33
C LEU A 46 -28.42 -19.06 -36.16
N ARG A 47 -27.82 -17.89 -36.43
CA ARG A 47 -28.56 -16.63 -36.43
C ARG A 47 -29.58 -16.59 -37.57
N GLU A 48 -29.24 -17.13 -38.74
CA GLU A 48 -30.14 -17.16 -39.89
C GLU A 48 -31.32 -18.14 -39.71
N SER A 49 -31.10 -19.27 -39.04
CA SER A 49 -32.15 -20.25 -38.77
C SER A 49 -33.16 -19.84 -37.69
N LEU A 50 -32.87 -18.78 -36.91
CA LEU A 50 -33.77 -18.26 -35.89
C LEU A 50 -34.88 -17.37 -36.48
N SER A 51 -36.11 -17.54 -35.99
CA SER A 51 -37.26 -16.66 -36.29
C SER A 51 -36.93 -15.19 -35.97
N LYS A 52 -37.51 -14.26 -36.74
CA LYS A 52 -37.37 -12.81 -36.51
C LYS A 52 -37.74 -12.43 -35.06
N GLU A 53 -38.80 -13.02 -34.52
CA GLU A 53 -39.26 -12.80 -33.14
C GLU A 53 -38.19 -13.17 -32.09
N ALA A 54 -37.54 -14.32 -32.25
CA ALA A 54 -36.48 -14.77 -31.34
C ALA A 54 -35.21 -13.87 -31.44
N ARG A 55 -34.96 -13.25 -32.60
CA ARG A 55 -33.89 -12.25 -32.77
C ARG A 55 -34.24 -10.96 -32.04
N ASP A 56 -35.49 -10.51 -32.14
CA ASP A 56 -35.99 -9.29 -31.50
C ASP A 56 -36.04 -9.41 -29.97
N GLU A 57 -36.51 -10.55 -29.44
CA GLU A 57 -36.47 -10.83 -27.99
C GLU A 57 -35.03 -10.79 -27.45
N ARG A 58 -34.08 -11.43 -28.13
CA ARG A 58 -32.65 -11.39 -27.74
C ARG A 58 -32.09 -9.97 -27.78
N ASN A 59 -32.51 -9.16 -28.74
CA ASN A 59 -32.09 -7.76 -28.84
C ASN A 59 -32.70 -6.91 -27.72
N GLN A 60 -33.99 -7.08 -27.41
CA GLN A 60 -34.65 -6.41 -26.28
C GLN A 60 -33.98 -6.80 -24.96
N GLN A 61 -33.69 -8.09 -24.75
CA GLN A 61 -33.01 -8.56 -23.55
C GLN A 61 -31.63 -7.93 -23.38
N ARG A 62 -30.82 -7.86 -24.45
CA ARG A 62 -29.53 -7.16 -24.42
C ARG A 62 -29.65 -5.66 -24.12
N GLN A 63 -30.70 -5.00 -24.60
CA GLN A 63 -30.94 -3.59 -24.28
C GLN A 63 -31.29 -3.41 -22.81
N LEU A 64 -32.13 -4.28 -22.25
CA LEU A 64 -32.49 -4.28 -20.82
C LEU A 64 -31.26 -4.52 -19.94
N GLU A 65 -30.46 -5.54 -20.26
CA GLU A 65 -29.19 -5.82 -19.54
C GLU A 65 -28.22 -4.63 -19.58
N ARG A 66 -28.06 -3.98 -20.74
CA ARG A 66 -27.25 -2.76 -20.87
C ARG A 66 -27.79 -1.61 -20.02
N ARG A 67 -29.10 -1.46 -19.93
CA ARG A 67 -29.75 -0.42 -19.11
C ARG A 67 -29.56 -0.70 -17.63
N GLU A 68 -29.70 -1.94 -17.19
CA GLU A 68 -29.48 -2.36 -15.80
C GLU A 68 -28.02 -2.20 -15.38
N THR A 69 -27.09 -2.67 -16.20
CA THR A 69 -25.64 -2.51 -15.94
C THR A 69 -25.25 -1.04 -15.84
N ARG A 70 -25.75 -0.19 -16.75
CA ARG A 70 -25.53 1.28 -16.66
C ARG A 70 -26.12 1.85 -15.37
N ARG A 71 -27.34 1.46 -15.00
CA ARG A 71 -28.00 1.93 -13.76
C ARG A 71 -27.20 1.51 -12.51
N PHE A 72 -26.70 0.28 -12.47
CA PHE A 72 -25.86 -0.22 -11.39
C PHE A 72 -24.57 0.60 -11.25
N ILE A 73 -23.85 0.84 -12.36
CA ILE A 73 -22.60 1.62 -12.36
C ILE A 73 -22.86 3.05 -11.86
N VAL A 74 -23.92 3.70 -12.36
CA VAL A 74 -24.28 5.07 -11.96
C VAL A 74 -24.66 5.13 -10.47
N ASN A 75 -25.49 4.21 -10.00
CA ASN A 75 -25.87 4.15 -8.58
C ASN A 75 -24.66 3.92 -7.68
N ARG A 76 -23.73 3.05 -8.09
CA ARG A 76 -22.49 2.80 -7.36
C ARG A 76 -21.63 4.05 -7.26
N ARG A 77 -21.43 4.77 -8.37
CA ARG A 77 -20.70 6.05 -8.37
C ARG A 77 -21.35 7.08 -7.46
N ARG A 78 -22.68 7.25 -7.57
CA ARG A 78 -23.46 8.17 -6.72
C ARG A 78 -23.30 7.85 -5.23
N GLY A 79 -23.27 6.58 -4.85
CA GLY A 79 -23.05 6.17 -3.46
C GLY A 79 -21.66 6.58 -2.95
N ILE A 80 -20.63 6.39 -3.76
CA ILE A 80 -19.26 6.82 -3.44
C ILE A 80 -19.18 8.35 -3.33
N ASP A 81 -19.77 9.08 -4.28
CA ASP A 81 -19.78 10.54 -4.28
C ASP A 81 -20.52 11.12 -3.06
N GLN A 82 -21.62 10.48 -2.64
CA GLN A 82 -22.35 10.85 -1.43
C GLN A 82 -21.50 10.64 -0.17
N GLN A 83 -20.79 9.52 -0.07
CA GLN A 83 -19.90 9.24 1.06
C GLN A 83 -18.75 10.26 1.12
N ARG A 84 -18.15 10.59 -0.02
CA ARG A 84 -17.16 11.67 -0.15
C ARG A 84 -17.69 13.01 0.33
N GLN A 85 -18.89 13.41 -0.10
CA GLN A 85 -19.52 14.65 0.36
C GLN A 85 -19.82 14.64 1.86
N GLN A 86 -20.18 13.50 2.45
CA GLN A 86 -20.40 13.38 3.90
C GLN A 86 -19.10 13.58 4.67
N LEU A 87 -17.99 13.00 4.21
CA LEU A 87 -16.67 13.19 4.81
C LEU A 87 -16.26 14.66 4.76
N LEU A 88 -16.34 15.29 3.58
CA LEU A 88 -16.04 16.72 3.39
C LEU A 88 -16.88 17.61 4.33
N ARG A 89 -18.16 17.29 4.48
CA ARG A 89 -19.05 17.99 5.43
C ARG A 89 -18.63 17.78 6.89
N ALA A 90 -18.31 16.56 7.29
CA ALA A 90 -17.86 16.27 8.65
C ALA A 90 -16.52 16.95 8.97
N PHE A 91 -15.62 16.99 7.99
CA PHE A 91 -14.33 17.66 8.08
C PHE A 91 -14.49 19.19 8.20
N THR A 92 -15.34 19.80 7.38
CA THR A 92 -15.66 21.24 7.46
C THR A 92 -16.47 21.62 8.71
N SER A 93 -17.26 20.68 9.25
CA SER A 93 -18.02 20.86 10.49
C SER A 93 -17.23 20.46 11.73
N ASP A 94 -15.90 20.37 11.66
CA ASP A 94 -15.03 20.15 12.83
C ASP A 94 -15.24 18.81 13.57
N SER A 95 -15.94 17.85 12.94
CA SER A 95 -16.32 16.55 13.50
C SER A 95 -15.35 15.46 13.08
N PHE A 96 -14.29 15.26 13.88
CA PHE A 96 -13.24 14.27 13.62
C PHE A 96 -13.58 12.83 14.02
N LEU A 97 -14.81 12.55 14.45
CA LEU A 97 -15.24 11.22 14.86
C LEU A 97 -15.05 10.23 13.71
N ARG A 98 -14.07 9.32 13.87
CA ARG A 98 -13.80 8.20 12.96
C ARG A 98 -13.28 8.59 11.56
N LEU A 99 -13.00 9.88 11.29
CA LEU A 99 -12.46 10.35 10.01
C LEU A 99 -11.11 9.71 9.64
N ALA A 100 -10.29 9.35 10.64
CA ALA A 100 -9.01 8.68 10.41
C ALA A 100 -9.15 7.33 9.68
N PHE A 101 -10.30 6.66 9.77
CA PHE A 101 -10.55 5.37 9.10
C PHE A 101 -11.07 5.52 7.67
N GLN A 102 -11.36 6.75 7.25
CA GLN A 102 -11.94 7.09 5.96
C GLN A 102 -11.05 8.15 5.31
N TYR A 103 -9.84 7.77 4.92
CA TYR A 103 -8.90 8.67 4.25
C TYR A 103 -9.35 8.98 2.83
N GLU A 104 -9.34 10.26 2.46
CA GLU A 104 -9.66 10.73 1.11
C GLU A 104 -8.51 11.60 0.56
N PRO A 105 -7.81 11.19 -0.51
CA PRO A 105 -6.60 11.87 -0.99
C PRO A 105 -6.80 13.33 -1.42
N ASP A 106 -8.01 13.68 -1.87
CA ASP A 106 -8.33 15.02 -2.39
C ASP A 106 -8.61 16.05 -1.29
N VAL A 107 -8.62 15.61 -0.02
CA VAL A 107 -8.83 16.50 1.12
C VAL A 107 -7.49 17.01 1.63
N GLU A 108 -7.34 18.33 1.69
CA GLU A 108 -6.16 18.99 2.26
C GLU A 108 -6.23 18.97 3.80
N TYR A 109 -5.99 17.80 4.40
CA TYR A 109 -6.08 17.62 5.85
C TYR A 109 -5.18 18.59 6.64
N TYR A 110 -4.01 18.93 6.10
CA TYR A 110 -3.02 19.81 6.72
C TYR A 110 -3.46 21.28 6.80
N ALA A 111 -4.39 21.72 5.95
CA ALA A 111 -4.87 23.10 5.92
C ALA A 111 -5.87 23.40 7.06
N HIS A 112 -6.33 22.37 7.75
CA HIS A 112 -7.39 22.51 8.73
C HIS A 112 -6.87 23.02 10.09
N SER A 113 -7.59 23.97 10.67
CA SER A 113 -7.18 24.72 11.87
C SER A 113 -6.93 23.85 13.11
N LYS A 114 -7.58 22.68 13.20
CA LYS A 114 -7.36 21.71 14.29
C LYS A 114 -6.19 20.76 14.05
N VAL A 115 -5.66 20.69 12.83
CA VAL A 115 -4.48 19.88 12.48
C VAL A 115 -3.21 20.72 12.66
N VAL A 116 -3.08 21.32 13.84
CA VAL A 116 -1.92 22.13 14.21
C VAL A 116 -1.21 21.45 15.36
N ILE A 117 -0.08 20.81 15.05
CA ILE A 117 0.78 20.14 16.03
C ILE A 117 1.50 21.19 16.92
N GLY A 118 1.85 22.34 16.33
CA GLY A 118 2.56 23.43 16.99
C GLY A 118 4.08 23.25 16.99
N SER A 119 4.76 24.12 17.74
CA SER A 119 6.23 24.08 17.90
C SER A 119 6.65 23.05 18.96
N LEU A 120 7.84 22.49 18.77
CA LEU A 120 8.50 21.58 19.72
C LEU A 120 9.30 22.43 20.75
N ASP A 121 8.61 23.28 21.51
CA ASP A 121 9.21 24.32 22.36
C ASP A 121 9.11 24.04 23.86
N LYS A 122 8.41 22.98 24.27
CA LYS A 122 8.20 22.68 25.69
C LYS A 122 9.27 21.72 26.17
N GLU A 123 9.99 22.09 27.20
CA GLU A 123 10.99 21.22 27.80
C GLU A 123 10.37 20.32 28.87
N CYS A 124 10.81 19.07 28.93
CA CYS A 124 10.45 18.14 30.00
C CYS A 124 11.32 18.40 31.24
N PRO A 125 10.73 18.56 32.45
CA PRO A 125 11.50 18.83 33.66
C PRO A 125 12.35 17.65 34.15
N HIS A 126 12.13 16.43 33.64
CA HIS A 126 12.83 15.23 34.09
C HIS A 126 13.98 14.81 33.16
N CYS A 127 13.79 14.94 31.85
CA CYS A 127 14.76 14.45 30.86
C CYS A 127 15.22 15.54 29.87
N HIS A 128 14.79 16.79 30.05
CA HIS A 128 15.12 17.92 29.18
C HIS A 128 14.75 17.74 27.69
N ALA A 129 13.99 16.69 27.36
CA ALA A 129 13.49 16.47 26.01
C ALA A 129 12.45 17.53 25.63
N LEU A 130 12.51 18.00 24.38
CA LEU A 130 11.52 18.91 23.81
C LEU A 130 10.24 18.13 23.44
N LYS A 131 9.08 18.70 23.76
CA LYS A 131 7.74 18.13 23.54
C LYS A 131 6.81 19.14 22.89
N PHE A 132 5.75 18.64 22.26
CA PHE A 132 4.67 19.49 21.74
C PHE A 132 3.72 19.93 22.86
N LYS A 133 3.03 21.05 22.66
CA LYS A 133 2.12 21.64 23.67
C LYS A 133 0.98 20.69 24.10
N ASN A 134 0.47 19.89 23.17
CA ASN A 134 -0.67 18.99 23.38
C ASN A 134 -0.26 17.52 23.61
N GLU A 135 1.03 17.26 23.82
CA GLU A 135 1.55 15.92 24.04
C GLU A 135 1.24 15.44 25.47
N PRO A 136 0.82 14.17 25.67
CA PRO A 136 0.48 13.67 26.99
C PRO A 136 1.67 13.67 27.95
N VAL A 137 1.37 13.86 29.23
CA VAL A 137 2.38 13.78 30.29
C VAL A 137 3.03 12.40 30.29
N GLY A 138 4.36 12.37 30.17
CA GLY A 138 5.14 11.14 30.18
C GLY A 138 5.38 10.48 28.82
N MET A 139 5.00 11.09 27.69
CA MET A 139 5.36 10.57 26.36
C MET A 139 6.89 10.41 26.19
N CYS A 140 7.67 11.32 26.78
CA CYS A 140 9.13 11.33 26.66
C CYS A 140 9.87 10.46 27.69
N CYS A 141 9.45 10.43 28.96
CA CYS A 141 10.16 9.71 30.03
C CYS A 141 9.26 9.02 31.05
N SER A 142 7.99 8.79 30.70
CA SER A 142 6.97 8.25 31.61
C SER A 142 6.91 8.99 32.95
N SER A 143 7.00 10.33 32.90
CA SER A 143 7.01 11.22 34.06
C SER A 143 8.19 10.97 35.00
N GLY A 144 9.39 10.82 34.43
CA GLY A 144 10.64 10.64 35.18
C GLY A 144 10.95 9.21 35.60
N LYS A 145 10.13 8.23 35.20
CA LYS A 145 10.40 6.80 35.45
C LYS A 145 11.50 6.25 34.55
N VAL A 146 11.63 6.81 33.35
CA VAL A 146 12.68 6.44 32.40
C VAL A 146 13.79 7.48 32.50
N GLN A 147 14.92 7.07 33.04
CA GLN A 147 16.15 7.85 33.04
C GLN A 147 17.06 7.27 31.96
N LEU A 148 17.30 8.06 30.91
CA LEU A 148 18.27 7.70 29.88
C LEU A 148 19.66 7.97 30.44
N THR A 149 20.54 6.98 30.37
CA THR A 149 21.96 7.17 30.63
C THR A 149 22.53 8.13 29.61
N GLU A 150 23.43 9.01 30.04
CA GLU A 150 24.15 9.88 29.13
C GLU A 150 24.95 9.03 28.14
N ILE A 151 24.83 9.34 26.84
CA ILE A 151 25.55 8.62 25.80
C ILE A 151 27.00 9.08 25.87
N GLU A 152 27.91 8.17 26.21
CA GLU A 152 29.33 8.46 26.22
C GLU A 152 29.80 8.93 24.84
N THR A 153 30.61 9.98 24.81
CA THR A 153 31.22 10.46 23.57
C THR A 153 32.11 9.36 23.00
N PRO A 154 31.97 9.00 21.72
CA PRO A 154 32.81 7.97 21.13
C PRO A 154 34.29 8.36 21.20
N PRO A 155 35.22 7.38 21.26
CA PRO A 155 36.65 7.67 21.21
C PRO A 155 37.05 8.18 19.82
N GLU A 156 38.12 8.98 19.76
CA GLU A 156 38.74 9.34 18.48
C GLU A 156 39.36 8.10 17.80
N PRO A 157 39.31 7.98 16.46
CA PRO A 157 38.89 8.99 15.47
C PRO A 157 37.38 9.03 15.16
N LEU A 158 36.56 8.17 15.78
CA LEU A 158 35.14 8.03 15.42
C LEU A 158 34.34 9.30 15.74
N HIS A 159 34.67 9.97 16.83
CA HIS A 159 34.04 11.22 17.21
C HIS A 159 34.29 12.33 16.19
N GLY A 160 35.52 12.53 15.73
CA GLY A 160 35.84 13.50 14.69
C GLY A 160 35.20 13.19 13.35
N LEU A 161 35.11 11.90 12.99
CA LEU A 161 34.40 11.42 11.80
C LEU A 161 32.88 11.67 11.88
N LEU A 162 32.28 11.58 13.07
CA LEU A 162 30.83 11.80 13.28
C LEU A 162 30.46 13.29 13.29
N ILE A 163 31.29 14.15 13.88
CA ILE A 163 30.98 15.58 14.09
C ILE A 163 31.41 16.47 12.90
N GLY A 164 32.27 15.99 12.01
CA GLY A 164 32.72 16.79 10.86
C GLY A 164 34.05 17.52 11.06
N THR A 165 34.79 17.20 12.13
CA THR A 165 36.09 17.82 12.41
C THR A 165 37.24 17.12 11.70
N ASP A 166 37.06 15.84 11.35
CA ASP A 166 38.05 15.06 10.60
C ASP A 166 37.93 15.29 9.08
N PRO A 167 39.05 15.40 8.33
CA PRO A 167 39.02 15.58 6.87
C PRO A 167 38.24 14.47 6.12
N ASP A 168 38.24 13.24 6.64
CA ASP A 168 37.54 12.10 6.04
C ASP A 168 36.08 12.00 6.48
N SER A 169 35.61 12.89 7.37
CA SER A 169 34.24 12.88 7.89
C SER A 169 33.20 12.96 6.78
N SER A 170 33.43 13.77 5.74
CA SER A 170 32.49 13.92 4.62
C SER A 170 32.27 12.60 3.86
N LEU A 171 33.35 11.84 3.64
CA LEU A 171 33.32 10.53 2.99
C LEU A 171 32.66 9.50 3.91
N PHE A 172 33.04 9.53 5.19
CA PHE A 172 32.49 8.66 6.22
C PHE A 172 30.97 8.81 6.36
N LEU A 173 30.46 10.03 6.55
CA LEU A 173 29.03 10.31 6.70
C LEU A 173 28.23 9.94 5.44
N LYS A 174 28.79 10.20 4.24
CA LYS A 174 28.16 9.84 2.97
C LYS A 174 28.02 8.32 2.79
N SER A 175 28.99 7.56 3.27
CA SER A 175 29.08 6.11 3.08
C SER A 175 28.89 5.29 4.36
N ILE A 176 28.35 5.90 5.43
CA ILE A 176 28.29 5.31 6.78
C ILE A 176 27.58 3.96 6.83
N ARG A 177 26.56 3.77 5.99
CA ARG A 177 25.84 2.48 5.89
C ARG A 177 26.74 1.38 5.35
N THR A 178 27.55 1.67 4.34
CA THR A 178 28.50 0.71 3.76
C THR A 178 29.54 0.32 4.81
N PHE A 179 30.12 1.30 5.51
CA PHE A 179 31.05 1.03 6.61
C PHE A 179 30.42 0.14 7.68
N ASN A 180 29.25 0.51 8.21
CA ASN A 180 28.55 -0.27 9.23
C ASN A 180 28.21 -1.69 8.76
N SER A 181 27.83 -1.87 7.50
CA SER A 181 27.58 -3.20 6.91
C SER A 181 28.85 -4.04 6.79
N CYS A 182 30.00 -3.42 6.47
CA CYS A 182 31.29 -4.12 6.47
C CYS A 182 31.69 -4.59 7.87
N PHE A 183 31.49 -3.76 8.89
CA PHE A 183 31.78 -4.10 10.29
C PHE A 183 30.79 -5.10 10.92
N GLN A 184 29.64 -5.35 10.27
CA GLN A 184 28.66 -6.34 10.73
C GLN A 184 29.16 -7.79 10.54
N MET A 185 30.08 -8.04 9.59
CA MET A 185 30.63 -9.37 9.31
C MET A 185 31.97 -9.63 10.01
N THR A 186 32.56 -8.64 10.66
CA THR A 186 33.81 -8.80 11.41
C THR A 186 33.48 -9.21 12.85
N SER A 187 33.78 -10.46 13.22
CA SER A 187 33.86 -10.81 14.64
C SER A 187 35.02 -10.03 15.26
N PHE A 188 34.76 -9.31 16.35
CA PHE A 188 35.79 -8.61 17.14
C PHE A 188 36.66 -9.61 17.93
N GLY A 189 37.19 -10.64 17.28
CA GLY A 189 38.19 -11.53 17.86
C GLY A 189 39.57 -10.90 17.74
N ALA A 190 39.84 -9.82 18.45
CA ALA A 190 41.19 -9.25 18.55
C ALA A 190 41.88 -9.79 19.82
N THR A 191 42.95 -10.57 19.65
CA THR A 191 43.77 -11.05 20.78
C THR A 191 44.77 -10.01 21.27
N GLU A 192 45.14 -9.04 20.43
CA GLU A 192 46.01 -7.92 20.80
C GLU A 192 45.51 -6.62 20.19
N ILE A 193 45.47 -5.56 21.00
CA ILE A 193 45.15 -4.20 20.58
C ILE A 193 46.48 -3.44 20.52
N VAL A 194 46.94 -3.13 19.31
CA VAL A 194 48.14 -2.31 19.11
C VAL A 194 47.75 -0.85 19.12
N ASN A 195 48.07 -0.15 20.21
CA ASN A 195 47.93 1.30 20.29
C ASN A 195 49.05 1.94 19.47
N ASN A 196 48.76 2.37 18.26
CA ASN A 196 49.70 3.17 17.48
C ASN A 196 49.71 4.61 18.02
N ILE A 197 50.51 4.85 19.06
CA ILE A 197 50.93 6.20 19.44
C ILE A 197 52.03 6.59 18.44
N ALA A 198 51.64 6.92 17.21
CA ALA A 198 52.53 7.62 16.31
C ALA A 198 52.59 9.08 16.77
N ALA A 199 53.62 9.37 17.56
CA ALA A 199 54.09 10.71 17.78
C ALA A 199 54.43 11.36 16.42
N ASN A 200 53.94 12.59 16.25
CA ASN A 200 54.38 13.64 15.34
C ASN A 200 55.59 13.31 14.43
N GLY A 201 55.37 13.44 13.12
CA GLY A 201 56.39 13.57 12.08
C GLY A 201 55.76 14.08 10.80
#